data_AF-A0A2W5QA51-F1
#
_entry.id   AF-A0A2W5QA51-F1
#
_cell.length_a   1.000
_cell.length_b   1.000
_cell.length_c   1.000
_cell.angle_alpha   90.00
_cell.angle_beta   90.00
_cell.angle_gamma   90.00
#
_symmetry.space_group_name_H-M   'P 1'
#
loop_
_entity.id
_entity.type
_entity.pdbx_description
1 polymer ?
#
loop_
_entity_poly.entity_id
_entity_poly.type
_entity_poly.pdbx_seq_one_letter_code
_entity_poly.pdbx_strand_id
1 'polypeptide(L)'
;LLDALALPRAVLAGYDWGGRACCIVAALWPERCMGLVSLNSYNIQHIASAMTPAAPQNELRYWYQYYFHGERGRAGLQANRAELCELLWRLWSPTWRFDAATYARTAAAFDNPDFVDVVIHSYRHRFGLVPGDPAVAGIEAQLALQPPITVPAVTLDGADDGVMPIAGTAAHTHHFTGPHVHRLVPGAGHNLPQEQPEAFARAVLDLLRPETLDLP
;
A
#
# COMPACT_ATOMS: atom_id res chain seq x y z
N LEU A 1 1.46 16.96 -8.28
CA LEU A 1 2.86 16.62 -8.65
C LEU A 1 3.03 16.40 -10.15
N LEU A 2 2.31 15.48 -10.79
CA LEU A 2 2.40 15.24 -12.24
C LEU A 2 2.25 16.51 -13.09
N ASP A 3 1.24 17.34 -12.79
CA ASP A 3 1.03 18.61 -13.49
C ASP A 3 2.20 19.58 -13.30
N ALA A 4 2.71 19.69 -12.07
CA ALA A 4 3.85 20.56 -11.74
C ALA A 4 5.16 20.10 -12.43
N LEU A 5 5.29 18.80 -12.71
CA LEU A 5 6.41 18.22 -13.45
C LEU A 5 6.15 18.15 -14.97
N ALA A 6 5.01 18.65 -15.45
CA ALA A 6 4.57 18.55 -16.85
C ALA A 6 4.55 17.10 -17.40
N LEU A 7 4.18 16.14 -16.54
CA LEU A 7 4.03 14.73 -16.91
C LEU A 7 2.56 14.42 -17.22
N PRO A 8 2.19 14.23 -18.51
CA PRO A 8 0.80 13.97 -18.87
C PRO A 8 0.32 12.61 -18.32
N ARG A 9 1.18 11.60 -18.33
CA ARG A 9 0.88 10.26 -17.85
C ARG A 9 2.16 9.56 -17.37
N ALA A 10 2.03 8.60 -16.45
CA ALA A 10 3.16 7.82 -15.92
C ALA A 10 2.76 6.38 -15.60
N VAL A 11 3.73 5.48 -15.54
CA VAL A 11 3.54 4.20 -14.82
C VAL A 11 3.60 4.51 -13.33
N LEU A 12 2.57 4.08 -12.59
CA LEU A 12 2.47 4.28 -11.15
C LEU A 12 2.80 2.97 -10.46
N ALA A 13 3.75 2.99 -9.54
CA ALA A 13 4.22 1.80 -8.86
C ALA A 13 4.36 2.08 -7.37
N GLY A 14 3.74 1.26 -6.53
CA GLY A 14 3.76 1.48 -5.09
C GLY A 14 3.41 0.26 -4.26
N TYR A 15 3.71 0.38 -2.97
CA TYR A 15 3.35 -0.58 -1.92
C TYR A 15 2.74 0.16 -0.72
N ASP A 16 1.99 -0.56 0.11
CA ASP A 16 1.27 0.01 1.27
C ASP A 16 0.52 1.31 0.91
N TRP A 17 0.77 2.44 1.58
CA TRP A 17 0.08 3.70 1.30
C TRP A 17 0.43 4.28 -0.07
N GLY A 18 1.66 4.05 -0.54
CA GLY A 18 2.05 4.40 -1.91
C GLY A 18 1.28 3.57 -2.94
N GLY A 19 1.08 2.28 -2.66
CA GLY A 19 0.25 1.38 -3.47
C GLY A 19 -1.20 1.85 -3.51
N ARG A 20 -1.78 2.23 -2.36
CA ARG A 20 -3.11 2.83 -2.28
C ARG A 20 -3.22 4.10 -3.12
N ALA A 21 -2.27 5.01 -3.01
CA ALA A 21 -2.26 6.23 -3.82
C ALA A 21 -2.22 5.92 -5.32
N CYS A 22 -1.41 4.94 -5.74
CA CYS A 22 -1.35 4.50 -7.14
C CYS A 22 -2.68 3.88 -7.59
N CYS A 23 -3.32 3.02 -6.80
CA CYS A 23 -4.63 2.45 -7.11
C CYS A 23 -5.72 3.53 -7.25
N ILE A 24 -5.75 4.51 -6.35
CA ILE A 24 -6.72 5.63 -6.41
C ILE A 24 -6.57 6.38 -7.72
N VAL A 25 -5.33 6.73 -8.11
CA VAL A 25 -5.09 7.44 -9.38
C VAL A 25 -5.47 6.57 -10.57
N ALA A 26 -5.11 5.29 -10.56
CA ALA A 26 -5.43 4.36 -11.63
C ALA A 26 -6.94 4.12 -11.80
N ALA A 27 -7.73 4.20 -10.73
CA ALA A 27 -9.18 4.00 -10.76
C ALA A 27 -9.95 5.27 -11.14
N LEU A 28 -9.55 6.44 -10.64
CA LEU A 28 -10.31 7.69 -10.81
C LEU A 28 -9.81 8.59 -11.94
N TRP A 29 -8.52 8.50 -12.28
CA TRP A 29 -7.89 9.24 -13.38
C TRP A 29 -7.07 8.30 -14.27
N PRO A 30 -7.70 7.27 -14.87
CA PRO A 30 -7.00 6.29 -15.69
C PRO A 30 -6.25 6.94 -16.87
N GLU A 31 -6.71 8.08 -17.37
CA GLU A 31 -6.03 8.85 -18.43
C GLU A 31 -4.65 9.39 -18.02
N ARG A 32 -4.38 9.48 -16.71
CA ARG A 32 -3.08 9.90 -16.14
C ARG A 32 -2.17 8.71 -15.82
N CYS A 33 -2.67 7.47 -15.91
CA CYS A 33 -1.95 6.26 -15.53
C CYS A 33 -1.70 5.37 -16.76
N MET A 34 -0.43 5.23 -17.15
CA MET A 34 -0.04 4.33 -18.26
C MET A 34 -0.15 2.85 -17.87
N GLY A 35 0.01 2.56 -16.59
CA GLY A 35 -0.04 1.22 -16.03
C GLY A 35 0.25 1.26 -14.53
N LEU A 36 -0.18 0.23 -13.82
CA LEU A 36 -0.11 0.13 -12.37
C LEU A 36 0.74 -1.08 -11.93
N VAL A 37 1.75 -0.85 -11.10
CA VAL A 37 2.32 -1.89 -10.24
C VAL A 37 1.83 -1.68 -8.81
N SER A 38 1.12 -2.67 -8.25
CA SER A 38 0.59 -2.59 -6.89
C SER A 38 0.98 -3.81 -6.08
N LEU A 39 1.77 -3.62 -5.02
CA LEU A 39 1.97 -4.66 -4.00
C LEU A 39 0.67 -4.85 -3.22
N ASN A 40 0.25 -6.09 -3.03
CA ASN A 40 -0.97 -6.49 -2.35
C ASN A 40 -2.27 -6.11 -3.10
N SER A 41 -2.19 -6.08 -4.43
CA SER A 41 -3.32 -5.95 -5.36
C SER A 41 -4.15 -4.67 -5.16
N TYR A 42 -5.46 -4.78 -4.93
CA TYR A 42 -6.38 -3.64 -4.83
C TYR A 42 -6.32 -3.00 -3.44
N ASN A 43 -5.66 -1.85 -3.32
CA ASN A 43 -5.38 -1.19 -2.05
C ASN A 43 -6.36 -0.04 -1.68
N ILE A 44 -7.42 0.18 -2.47
CA ILE A 44 -8.43 1.18 -2.14
C ILE A 44 -9.19 0.69 -0.91
N GLN A 45 -9.30 1.56 0.10
CA GLN A 45 -9.98 1.21 1.34
C GLN A 45 -11.49 1.06 1.12
N HIS A 46 -12.09 0.15 1.86
CA HIS A 46 -13.55 0.03 1.97
C HIS A 46 -13.97 0.34 3.41
N ILE A 47 -14.03 1.63 3.74
CA ILE A 47 -14.28 2.10 5.13
C ILE A 47 -15.64 1.59 5.65
N ALA A 48 -16.64 1.45 4.77
CA ALA A 48 -17.94 0.90 5.12
C ALA A 48 -17.89 -0.54 5.66
N SER A 49 -16.85 -1.32 5.31
CA SER A 49 -16.63 -2.66 5.86
C SER A 49 -15.63 -2.69 7.02
N ALA A 50 -15.15 -1.54 7.54
CA ALA A 50 -14.11 -1.52 8.56
C ALA A 50 -14.53 -2.15 9.90
N MET A 51 -15.84 -2.25 10.15
CA MET A 51 -16.40 -2.93 11.33
C MET A 51 -16.66 -4.42 11.13
N THR A 52 -16.39 -4.95 9.93
CA THR A 52 -16.43 -6.39 9.66
C THR A 52 -15.07 -6.98 10.02
N PRO A 53 -14.97 -7.80 11.09
CA PRO A 53 -13.69 -8.34 11.51
C PRO A 53 -13.15 -9.36 10.50
N ALA A 54 -11.83 -9.40 10.39
CA ALA A 54 -11.15 -10.47 9.66
C ALA A 54 -11.04 -11.75 10.51
N ALA A 55 -10.48 -12.81 9.93
CA ALA A 55 -10.11 -13.99 10.71
C ALA A 55 -9.10 -13.60 11.81
N PRO A 56 -9.16 -14.18 13.03
CA PRO A 56 -8.32 -13.77 14.16
C PRO A 56 -6.81 -13.74 13.86
N GLN A 57 -6.31 -14.66 13.03
CA GLN A 57 -4.91 -14.69 12.63
C GLN A 57 -4.50 -13.48 11.77
N ASN A 58 -5.43 -12.91 11.00
CA ASN A 58 -5.21 -11.68 10.25
C ASN A 58 -5.35 -10.45 11.16
N GLU A 59 -6.31 -10.44 12.08
CA GLU A 59 -6.45 -9.33 13.05
C GLU A 59 -5.17 -9.15 13.89
N LEU A 60 -4.52 -10.26 14.27
CA LEU A 60 -3.21 -10.22 14.94
C LEU A 60 -2.15 -9.48 14.12
N ARG A 61 -2.12 -9.64 12.79
CA ARG A 61 -1.18 -8.95 11.89
C ARG A 61 -1.44 -7.44 11.85
N TYR A 62 -2.68 -7.02 12.11
CA TYR A 62 -3.11 -5.62 12.10
C TYR A 62 -3.08 -4.94 13.47
N TRP A 63 -2.46 -5.56 14.49
CA TRP A 63 -2.50 -5.07 15.88
C TRP A 63 -2.15 -3.58 16.03
N TYR A 64 -1.18 -3.09 15.25
CA TYR A 64 -0.69 -1.72 15.31
C TYR A 64 -1.76 -0.71 14.87
N GLN A 65 -2.67 -1.11 13.96
CA GLN A 65 -3.79 -0.28 13.53
C GLN A 65 -4.69 0.03 14.71
N TYR A 66 -5.08 -1.01 15.49
CA TYR A 66 -5.88 -0.84 16.70
C TYR A 66 -5.12 -0.11 17.81
N TYR A 67 -3.82 -0.34 17.93
CA TYR A 67 -2.98 0.39 18.87
C TYR A 67 -3.10 1.91 18.64
N PHE A 68 -3.09 2.34 17.37
CA PHE A 68 -3.21 3.74 16.97
C PHE A 68 -4.64 4.33 17.09
N HIS A 69 -5.66 3.52 17.37
CA HIS A 69 -7.01 4.04 17.66
C HIS A 69 -7.03 4.90 18.93
N GLY A 70 -6.24 4.53 19.95
CA GLY A 70 -6.20 5.22 21.24
C GLY A 70 -5.07 6.24 21.39
N GLU A 71 -5.21 7.15 22.36
CA GLU A 71 -4.17 8.14 22.68
C GLU A 71 -2.88 7.50 23.25
N ARG A 72 -2.97 6.30 23.85
CA ARG A 72 -1.78 5.54 24.24
C ARG A 72 -0.92 5.13 23.03
N GLY A 73 -1.55 4.78 21.91
CA GLY A 73 -0.84 4.46 20.67
C GLY A 73 -0.17 5.68 20.05
N ARG A 74 -0.89 6.81 20.02
CA ARG A 74 -0.32 8.11 19.60
C ARG A 74 0.90 8.47 20.44
N ALA A 75 0.77 8.45 21.77
CA ALA A 75 1.89 8.76 22.67
C ALA A 75 3.05 7.78 22.49
N GLY A 76 2.77 6.49 22.26
CA GLY A 76 3.77 5.48 21.95
C GLY A 76 4.56 5.79 20.69
N LEU A 77 3.86 6.14 19.59
CA LEU A 77 4.49 6.54 18.33
C LEU A 77 5.30 7.84 18.48
N GLN A 78 4.77 8.84 19.19
CA GLN A 78 5.47 10.11 19.45
C GLN A 78 6.79 9.90 20.19
N ALA A 79 6.79 9.03 21.20
CA ALA A 79 7.94 8.79 22.06
C ALA A 79 8.97 7.83 21.43
N ASN A 80 8.54 6.89 20.58
CA ASN A 80 9.37 5.76 20.11
C ASN A 80 9.24 5.56 18.59
N ARG A 81 9.18 6.65 17.82
CA ARG A 81 8.92 6.61 16.37
C ARG A 81 9.88 5.68 15.62
N ALA A 82 11.18 5.72 15.95
CA ALA A 82 12.16 4.86 15.32
C ALA A 82 11.96 3.39 15.74
N GLU A 83 11.99 3.11 17.04
CA GLU A 83 11.94 1.74 17.56
C GLU A 83 10.64 1.02 17.17
N LEU A 84 9.51 1.74 17.18
CA LEU A 84 8.22 1.18 16.76
C LEU A 84 8.19 0.89 15.26
N CYS A 85 8.68 1.80 14.41
CA CYS A 85 8.75 1.55 12.97
C CYS A 85 9.75 0.44 12.61
N GLU A 86 10.89 0.33 13.31
CA GLU A 86 11.84 -0.78 13.11
C GLU A 86 11.24 -2.13 13.54
N LEU A 87 10.46 -2.14 14.63
CA LEU A 87 9.68 -3.32 15.01
C LEU A 87 8.69 -3.70 13.91
N LEU A 88 7.94 -2.74 13.37
CA LEU A 88 7.01 -2.99 12.27
C LEU A 88 7.71 -3.52 11.03
N TRP A 89 8.87 -2.99 10.64
CA TRP A 89 9.65 -3.51 9.51
C TRP A 89 10.01 -4.99 9.67
N ARG A 90 10.47 -5.40 10.86
CA ARG A 90 10.79 -6.80 11.16
C ARG A 90 9.56 -7.70 11.18
N LEU A 91 8.42 -7.21 11.65
CA LEU A 91 7.16 -7.96 11.67
C LEU A 91 6.57 -8.11 10.26
N TRP A 92 6.63 -7.05 9.46
CA TRP A 92 6.06 -7.00 8.11
C TRP A 92 6.91 -7.75 7.09
N SER A 93 8.23 -7.84 7.32
CA SER A 93 9.19 -8.48 6.42
C SER A 93 10.12 -9.42 7.22
N PRO A 94 9.60 -10.54 7.75
CA PRO A 94 10.30 -11.41 8.70
C PRO A 94 11.56 -12.10 8.13
N THR A 95 11.63 -12.27 6.82
CA THR A 95 12.79 -12.85 6.12
C THR A 95 13.80 -11.80 5.67
N TRP A 96 13.43 -10.51 5.70
CA TRP A 96 14.33 -9.43 5.32
C TRP A 96 15.35 -9.14 6.43
N ARG A 97 16.62 -9.41 6.14
CA ARG A 97 17.74 -9.12 7.03
C ARG A 97 18.37 -7.77 6.69
N PHE A 98 17.62 -6.69 6.87
CA PHE A 98 18.18 -5.35 6.72
C PHE A 98 19.18 -5.03 7.82
N ASP A 99 20.20 -4.23 7.48
CA ASP A 99 21.16 -3.72 8.44
C ASP A 99 20.72 -2.38 9.04
N ALA A 100 21.36 -1.98 10.14
CA ALA A 100 21.07 -0.73 10.83
C ALA A 100 21.24 0.49 9.92
N ALA A 101 22.23 0.47 9.02
CA ALA A 101 22.46 1.56 8.07
C ALA A 101 21.29 1.70 7.08
N THR A 102 20.70 0.60 6.64
CA THR A 102 19.55 0.58 5.75
C THR A 102 18.30 1.13 6.42
N TYR A 103 18.05 0.73 7.66
CA TYR A 103 16.95 1.28 8.43
C TYR A 103 17.15 2.78 8.71
N ALA A 104 18.35 3.19 9.14
CA ALA A 104 18.67 4.57 9.50
C ALA A 104 18.44 5.57 8.35
N ARG A 105 18.67 5.17 7.09
CA ARG A 105 18.38 6.00 5.91
C ARG A 105 16.90 6.39 5.80
N THR A 106 15.99 5.50 6.20
CA THR A 106 14.56 5.81 6.22
C THR A 106 14.14 6.47 7.52
N ALA A 107 14.72 6.04 8.66
CA ALA A 107 14.32 6.51 9.99
C ALA A 107 14.39 8.03 10.14
N ALA A 108 15.34 8.69 9.48
CA ALA A 108 15.44 10.15 9.45
C ALA A 108 14.17 10.85 8.90
N ALA A 109 13.40 10.20 8.02
CA ALA A 109 12.14 10.75 7.52
C ALA A 109 11.03 10.76 8.58
N PHE A 110 11.12 9.92 9.61
CA PHE A 110 10.17 9.89 10.73
C PHE A 110 10.32 11.12 11.64
N ASP A 111 11.41 11.89 11.50
CA ASP A 111 11.60 13.16 12.20
C ASP A 111 10.74 14.30 11.65
N ASN A 112 10.05 14.09 10.52
CA ASN A 112 9.07 15.03 10.00
C ASN A 112 8.04 15.39 11.10
N PRO A 113 7.78 16.69 11.37
CA PRO A 113 6.88 17.12 12.44
C PRO A 113 5.45 16.61 12.28
N ASP A 114 5.01 16.34 11.05
CA ASP A 114 3.65 15.87 10.74
C ASP A 114 3.53 14.34 10.81
N PHE A 115 4.64 13.60 10.96
CA PHE A 115 4.66 12.14 10.85
C PHE A 115 3.64 11.46 11.78
N VAL A 116 3.61 11.86 13.05
CA VAL A 116 2.72 11.25 14.04
C VAL A 116 1.25 11.56 13.72
N ASP A 117 0.95 12.80 13.36
CA ASP A 117 -0.44 13.19 13.04
C ASP A 117 -0.95 12.51 11.77
N VAL A 118 -0.13 12.46 10.73
CA VAL A 118 -0.44 11.75 9.48
C VAL A 118 -0.67 10.26 9.74
N VAL A 119 0.20 9.62 10.52
CA VAL A 119 0.08 8.19 10.81
C VAL A 119 -1.17 7.88 11.62
N ILE A 120 -1.39 8.62 12.70
CA ILE A 120 -2.55 8.39 13.57
C ILE A 120 -3.85 8.69 12.83
N HIS A 121 -3.91 9.77 12.04
CA HIS A 121 -5.09 10.08 11.23
C HIS A 121 -5.36 8.98 10.19
N SER A 122 -4.35 8.52 9.44
CA SER A 122 -4.49 7.45 8.44
C SER A 122 -5.13 6.18 9.00
N TYR A 123 -4.68 5.71 10.17
CA TYR A 123 -5.25 4.51 10.79
C TYR A 123 -6.62 4.75 11.42
N ARG A 124 -6.89 5.91 12.02
CA ARG A 124 -8.22 6.21 12.56
C ARG A 124 -9.26 6.41 11.45
N HIS A 125 -8.88 7.07 10.35
CA HIS A 125 -9.74 7.30 9.20
C HIS A 125 -10.11 5.99 8.49
N ARG A 126 -9.14 5.06 8.37
CA ARG A 126 -9.34 3.70 7.84
C ARG A 126 -10.51 2.96 8.53
N PHE A 127 -10.78 3.28 9.80
CA PHE A 127 -11.86 2.69 10.61
C PHE A 127 -13.03 3.65 10.88
N GLY A 128 -13.12 4.78 10.19
CA GLY A 128 -14.20 5.76 10.38
C GLY A 128 -14.23 6.42 11.76
N LEU A 129 -13.12 6.39 12.51
CA LEU A 129 -13.03 6.93 13.87
C LEU A 129 -12.77 8.44 13.91
N VAL A 130 -12.37 9.03 12.78
CA VAL A 130 -12.16 10.46 12.59
C VAL A 130 -12.67 10.86 11.21
N PRO A 131 -13.14 12.11 11.01
CA PRO A 131 -13.54 12.59 9.70
C PRO A 131 -12.36 12.69 8.74
N GLY A 132 -12.64 12.47 7.45
CA GLY A 132 -11.73 12.82 6.36
C GLY A 132 -11.73 14.33 6.08
N ASP A 133 -10.87 14.77 5.15
CA ASP A 133 -10.82 16.16 4.72
C ASP A 133 -12.03 16.48 3.81
N PRO A 134 -12.88 17.47 4.17
CA PRO A 134 -14.02 17.87 3.35
C PRO A 134 -13.67 18.25 1.91
N ALA A 135 -12.46 18.76 1.65
CA ALA A 135 -12.01 19.16 0.32
C ALA A 135 -11.89 17.98 -0.65
N VAL A 136 -11.73 16.75 -0.14
CA VAL A 136 -11.63 15.53 -0.94
C VAL A 136 -12.79 14.56 -0.72
N ALA A 137 -13.86 14.98 -0.03
CA ALA A 137 -15.02 14.14 0.24
C ALA A 137 -15.69 13.60 -1.04
N GLY A 138 -15.66 14.36 -2.14
CA GLY A 138 -16.14 13.89 -3.44
C GLY A 138 -15.32 12.74 -4.02
N ILE A 139 -14.00 12.73 -3.79
CA ILE A 139 -13.11 11.62 -4.17
C ILE A 139 -13.42 10.40 -3.32
N GLU A 140 -13.53 10.56 -2.00
CA GLU A 140 -13.87 9.47 -1.08
C GLU A 140 -15.23 8.83 -1.42
N ALA A 141 -16.23 9.63 -1.81
CA ALA A 141 -17.53 9.12 -2.24
C ALA A 141 -17.44 8.25 -3.50
N GLN A 142 -16.54 8.57 -4.45
CA GLN A 142 -16.28 7.75 -5.62
C GLN A 142 -15.54 6.45 -5.24
N LEU A 143 -14.55 6.53 -4.35
CA LEU A 143 -13.79 5.37 -3.87
C LEU A 143 -14.64 4.39 -3.06
N ALA A 144 -15.65 4.89 -2.34
CA ALA A 144 -16.61 4.05 -1.61
C ALA A 144 -17.42 3.12 -2.51
N LEU A 145 -17.55 3.44 -3.81
CA LEU A 145 -18.17 2.56 -4.82
C LEU A 145 -17.24 1.42 -5.25
N GLN A 146 -16.00 1.37 -4.76
CA GLN A 146 -14.97 0.39 -5.11
C GLN A 146 -14.76 0.29 -6.63
N PRO A 147 -14.44 1.42 -7.31
CA PRO A 147 -14.32 1.47 -8.75
C PRO A 147 -13.26 0.49 -9.26
N PRO A 148 -13.48 -0.15 -10.43
CA PRO A 148 -12.49 -1.05 -11.01
C PRO A 148 -11.27 -0.28 -11.52
N ILE A 149 -10.14 -0.98 -11.61
CA ILE A 149 -8.92 -0.50 -12.25
C ILE A 149 -8.90 -1.04 -13.68
N THR A 150 -8.95 -0.14 -14.66
CA THR A 150 -9.07 -0.48 -16.10
C THR A 150 -7.75 -0.40 -16.86
N VAL A 151 -6.73 0.24 -16.29
CA VAL A 151 -5.40 0.35 -16.91
C VAL A 151 -4.64 -0.98 -16.80
N PRO A 152 -3.64 -1.23 -17.67
CA PRO A 152 -2.77 -2.40 -17.53
C PRO A 152 -2.13 -2.46 -16.14
N ALA A 153 -2.18 -3.62 -15.49
CA ALA A 153 -1.74 -3.77 -14.10
C ALA A 153 -0.92 -5.04 -13.86
N VAL A 154 0.17 -4.89 -13.13
CA VAL A 154 0.91 -6.00 -12.52
C VAL A 154 0.74 -5.90 -11.01
N THR A 155 0.07 -6.89 -10.42
CA THR A 155 -0.04 -6.98 -8.96
C THR A 155 0.96 -7.99 -8.42
N LEU A 156 1.56 -7.65 -7.29
CA LEU A 156 2.58 -8.47 -6.64
C LEU A 156 2.10 -8.85 -5.24
N ASP A 157 2.46 -10.04 -4.78
CA ASP A 157 2.44 -10.40 -3.36
C ASP A 157 3.83 -10.87 -2.96
N GLY A 158 4.30 -10.47 -1.78
CA GLY A 158 5.46 -11.08 -1.14
C GLY A 158 5.06 -12.38 -0.46
N ALA A 159 5.74 -13.49 -0.75
CA ALA A 159 5.43 -14.78 -0.14
C ALA A 159 5.66 -14.81 1.39
N ASP A 160 6.51 -13.92 1.88
CA ASP A 160 6.87 -13.79 3.29
C ASP A 160 6.21 -12.56 3.94
N ASP A 161 5.25 -11.91 3.27
CA ASP A 161 4.56 -10.71 3.77
C ASP A 161 3.85 -10.99 5.11
N GLY A 162 4.27 -10.26 6.15
CA GLY A 162 3.76 -10.38 7.51
C GLY A 162 2.51 -9.56 7.79
N VAL A 163 2.07 -8.72 6.85
CA VAL A 163 0.90 -7.83 6.98
C VAL A 163 -0.32 -8.45 6.33
N MET A 164 -0.23 -8.85 5.06
CA MET A 164 -1.40 -9.24 4.29
C MET A 164 -2.06 -10.53 4.79
N PRO A 165 -3.34 -10.79 4.39
CA PRO A 165 -4.00 -12.04 4.70
C PRO A 165 -3.14 -13.23 4.30
N ILE A 166 -3.18 -14.30 5.11
CA ILE A 166 -2.37 -15.51 4.87
C ILE A 166 -2.60 -16.11 3.48
N ALA A 167 -3.80 -15.95 2.90
CA ALA A 167 -4.13 -16.42 1.56
C ALA A 167 -3.62 -15.51 0.43
N GLY A 168 -2.90 -14.42 0.75
CA GLY A 168 -2.50 -13.38 -0.19
C GLY A 168 -3.68 -12.54 -0.68
N THR A 169 -3.52 -11.93 -1.85
CA THR A 169 -4.47 -10.97 -2.42
C THR A 169 -4.98 -11.35 -3.81
N ALA A 170 -4.69 -12.56 -4.30
CA ALA A 170 -5.14 -13.04 -5.61
C ALA A 170 -6.66 -12.96 -5.81
N ALA A 171 -7.46 -13.06 -4.74
CA ALA A 171 -8.91 -12.89 -4.80
C ALA A 171 -9.34 -11.49 -5.26
N HIS A 172 -8.48 -10.47 -5.16
CA HIS A 172 -8.75 -9.10 -5.58
C HIS A 172 -8.73 -8.90 -7.10
N THR A 173 -8.37 -9.93 -7.89
CA THR A 173 -8.34 -9.87 -9.37
C THR A 173 -9.63 -9.32 -9.99
N HIS A 174 -10.79 -9.55 -9.37
CA HIS A 174 -12.09 -9.06 -9.86
C HIS A 174 -12.21 -7.52 -9.88
N HIS A 175 -11.33 -6.79 -9.17
CA HIS A 175 -11.27 -5.33 -9.26
C HIS A 175 -10.49 -4.82 -10.47
N PHE A 176 -9.81 -5.69 -11.22
CA PHE A 176 -9.02 -5.33 -12.39
C PHE A 176 -9.75 -5.80 -13.65
N THR A 177 -10.27 -4.85 -14.42
CA THR A 177 -11.07 -5.14 -15.64
C THR A 177 -10.31 -4.83 -16.93
N GLY A 178 -9.07 -4.32 -16.82
CA GLY A 178 -8.11 -4.21 -17.93
C GLY A 178 -7.12 -5.39 -17.95
N PRO A 179 -6.08 -5.32 -18.80
CA PRO A 179 -5.00 -6.31 -18.81
C PRO A 179 -4.35 -6.42 -17.42
N HIS A 180 -4.36 -7.61 -16.83
CA HIS A 180 -3.90 -7.81 -15.47
C HIS A 180 -3.14 -9.13 -15.33
N VAL A 181 -2.05 -9.07 -14.57
CA VAL A 181 -1.32 -10.25 -14.12
C VAL A 181 -1.03 -10.13 -12.63
N HIS A 182 -1.15 -11.25 -11.92
CA HIS A 182 -0.82 -11.36 -10.50
C HIS A 182 0.39 -12.28 -10.32
N ARG A 183 1.38 -11.84 -9.52
CA ARG A 183 2.62 -12.58 -9.30
C ARG A 183 2.92 -12.70 -7.81
N LEU A 184 3.21 -13.93 -7.38
CA LEU A 184 3.78 -14.19 -6.06
C LEU A 184 5.31 -14.15 -6.16
N VAL A 185 5.96 -13.40 -5.27
CA VAL A 185 7.42 -13.25 -5.24
C VAL A 185 7.98 -13.95 -3.99
N PRO A 186 8.65 -15.10 -4.15
CA PRO A 186 9.31 -15.79 -3.05
C PRO A 186 10.42 -14.96 -2.41
N GLY A 187 10.60 -15.06 -1.09
CA GLY A 187 11.68 -14.34 -0.40
C GLY A 187 11.47 -12.83 -0.28
N ALA A 188 10.24 -12.35 -0.46
CA ALA A 188 9.85 -10.95 -0.28
C ALA A 188 8.80 -10.83 0.83
N GLY A 189 9.02 -9.88 1.72
CA GLY A 189 8.05 -9.38 2.68
C GLY A 189 7.22 -8.22 2.11
N HIS A 190 6.94 -7.25 2.98
CA HIS A 190 6.00 -6.16 2.71
C HIS A 190 6.63 -4.96 1.99
N ASN A 191 7.96 -4.84 1.95
CA ASN A 191 8.66 -3.78 1.23
C ASN A 191 9.39 -4.34 -0.01
N LEU A 192 8.61 -5.01 -0.86
CA LEU A 192 9.10 -5.66 -2.08
C LEU A 192 10.04 -4.79 -2.94
N PRO A 193 9.80 -3.48 -3.21
CA PRO A 193 10.74 -2.69 -4.02
C PRO A 193 12.13 -2.54 -3.40
N GLN A 194 12.27 -2.66 -2.08
CA GLN A 194 13.57 -2.59 -1.40
C GLN A 194 14.18 -3.98 -1.13
N GLU A 195 13.34 -5.01 -0.98
CA GLU A 195 13.75 -6.38 -0.69
C GLU A 195 14.10 -7.19 -1.95
N GLN A 196 13.32 -7.02 -3.01
CA GLN A 196 13.47 -7.70 -4.31
C GLN A 196 13.38 -6.68 -5.45
N PRO A 197 14.34 -5.73 -5.54
CA PRO A 197 14.26 -4.60 -6.47
C PRO A 197 14.18 -5.05 -7.93
N GLU A 198 14.83 -6.15 -8.32
CA GLU A 198 14.80 -6.68 -9.69
C GLU A 198 13.40 -7.17 -10.07
N ALA A 199 12.70 -7.84 -9.15
CA ALA A 199 11.34 -8.32 -9.39
C ALA A 199 10.36 -7.15 -9.55
N PHE A 200 10.47 -6.14 -8.68
CA PHE A 200 9.65 -4.94 -8.77
C PHE A 200 9.94 -4.12 -10.04
N ALA A 201 11.22 -3.92 -10.37
CA ALA A 201 11.62 -3.21 -11.58
C ALA A 201 11.14 -3.93 -12.85
N ARG A 202 11.18 -5.27 -12.88
CA ARG A 202 10.64 -6.05 -14.00
C ARG A 202 9.14 -5.81 -14.17
N ALA A 203 8.37 -5.82 -13.08
CA ALA A 203 6.94 -5.51 -13.13
C ALA A 203 6.65 -4.12 -13.73
N VAL A 204 7.48 -3.12 -13.40
CA VAL A 204 7.38 -1.76 -13.99
C VAL A 204 7.70 -1.78 -15.48
N LEU A 205 8.77 -2.48 -15.88
CA LEU A 205 9.21 -2.56 -17.27
C LEU A 205 8.21 -3.30 -18.18
N ASP A 206 7.54 -4.33 -17.66
CA ASP A 206 6.54 -5.08 -18.43
C ASP A 206 5.36 -4.19 -18.85
N LEU A 207 5.01 -3.19 -18.04
CA LEU A 207 3.96 -2.22 -18.38
C LEU A 207 4.37 -1.22 -19.46
N LEU A 208 5.68 -1.05 -19.69
CA LEU A 208 6.19 -0.22 -20.80
C LEU A 208 6.24 -0.98 -22.12
N ARG A 209 6.10 -2.31 -22.09
CA ARG A 209 6.12 -3.20 -23.25
C ARG A 209 4.93 -4.15 -23.16
N PRO A 210 3.70 -3.71 -23.51
CA PRO A 210 2.49 -4.51 -23.29
C PRO A 210 2.53 -5.91 -23.94
N GLU A 211 3.32 -6.08 -25.00
CA GLU A 211 3.57 -7.37 -25.66
C GLU A 211 4.32 -8.40 -24.79
N THR A 212 4.93 -7.98 -23.67
CA THR A 212 5.66 -8.85 -22.72
C THR A 212 4.84 -9.19 -21.48
N LEU A 213 3.59 -8.73 -21.39
CA LEU A 213 2.67 -9.22 -20.37
C LEU A 213 2.21 -10.62 -20.80
N ASP A 214 2.72 -11.66 -20.12
CA ASP A 214 2.19 -13.03 -20.21
C ASP A 214 0.77 -13.05 -19.64
N LEU A 215 -0.19 -12.60 -20.44
CA LEU A 215 -1.61 -12.67 -20.14
C LEU A 215 -2.08 -14.12 -20.33
N PRO A 216 -2.81 -14.71 -19.37
CA PRO A 216 -3.38 -16.05 -19.49
C PRO A 216 -4.46 -16.16 -20.56
#